data_AF-A0A382NBP9-F1
#
_entry.id   AF-A0A382NBP9-F1
#
_cell.length_a   1.000
_cell.length_b   1.000
_cell.length_c   1.000
_cell.angle_alpha   90.00
_cell.angle_beta   90.00
_cell.angle_gamma   90.00
#
_symmetry.space_group_name_H-M   'P 1'
#
loop_
_entity.id
_entity.type
_entity.pdbx_description
1 polymer ?
#
loop_
_entity_poly.entity_id
_entity_poly.type
_entity_poly.pdbx_seq_one_letter_code
_entity_poly.pdbx_strand_id
1 'polypeptide(L)'
;MTTEEEMDNPEIDPHTPAPPTERIWMDVYLDDDGKLAKHDWCLDTGIIKNQGGEVAKPKGFYITILNKMKYILDKDLGHKLGSPKISEAQISLLLKDLDKVDGFYDKWWRTESSQLETFIKVVQHRRPDLSKRFIIDTVTRTLSG
;
A
#
# COMPACT_ATOMS: atom_id res chain seq x y z
N MET A 1 29.35 -9.07 25.81
CA MET A 1 28.23 -10.02 25.69
C MET A 1 26.97 -9.20 25.92
N THR A 2 26.40 -8.68 24.83
CA THR A 2 25.18 -7.87 24.82
C THR A 2 24.00 -8.81 24.69
N THR A 3 23.16 -8.87 25.72
CA THR A 3 21.88 -9.55 25.72
C THR A 3 20.88 -8.69 24.93
N GLU A 4 20.44 -9.22 23.81
CA GLU A 4 19.30 -8.73 23.04
C GLU A 4 18.03 -9.18 23.78
N GLU A 5 17.29 -8.23 24.36
CA GLU A 5 15.97 -8.52 24.93
C GLU A 5 14.93 -8.47 23.81
N GLU A 6 14.22 -9.60 23.71
CA GLU A 6 13.16 -9.92 22.77
C GLU A 6 12.08 -8.83 22.77
N MET A 7 11.86 -8.23 21.61
CA MET A 7 10.69 -7.40 21.37
C MET A 7 9.47 -8.31 21.29
N ASP A 8 8.78 -8.42 22.42
CA ASP A 8 7.44 -9.01 22.56
C ASP A 8 6.49 -8.33 21.56
N ASN A 9 6.23 -9.00 20.45
CA ASN A 9 5.22 -8.60 19.48
C ASN A 9 3.91 -9.24 19.94
N PRO A 10 2.97 -8.49 20.54
CA PRO A 10 1.76 -9.10 21.07
C PRO A 10 1.04 -9.83 19.94
N GLU A 11 0.79 -11.13 20.13
CA GLU A 11 -0.10 -11.91 19.28
C GLU A 11 -1.44 -11.18 19.24
N ILE A 12 -1.73 -10.56 18.09
CA ILE A 12 -2.98 -9.83 17.85
C ILE A 12 -4.10 -10.87 17.96
N ASP A 13 -4.96 -10.71 18.97
CA ASP A 13 -6.11 -11.59 19.20
C ASP A 13 -6.88 -11.85 17.90
N PRO A 14 -7.33 -13.09 17.64
CA PRO A 14 -8.03 -13.44 16.42
C PRO A 14 -9.31 -12.61 16.29
N HIS A 15 -9.35 -11.76 15.26
CA HIS A 15 -10.48 -10.89 14.97
C HIS A 15 -11.71 -11.70 14.53
N THR A 16 -12.77 -11.69 15.34
CA THR A 16 -14.07 -12.29 14.99
C THR A 16 -14.92 -11.29 14.20
N PRO A 17 -15.12 -11.47 12.88
CA PRO A 17 -15.87 -10.52 12.07
C PRO A 17 -17.37 -10.59 12.37
N ALA A 18 -18.00 -9.41 12.49
CA ALA A 18 -19.45 -9.29 12.57
C ALA A 18 -20.14 -9.87 11.33
N PRO A 19 -21.38 -10.38 11.47
CA PRO A 19 -22.15 -10.89 10.35
C PRO A 19 -22.38 -9.80 9.28
N PRO A 20 -22.50 -10.15 7.98
CA PRO A 20 -22.62 -9.18 6.89
C PRO A 20 -23.80 -8.19 7.02
N THR A 21 -24.81 -8.55 7.82
CA THR A 21 -25.99 -7.74 8.13
C THR A 21 -25.70 -6.55 9.06
N GLU A 22 -24.60 -6.59 9.82
CA GLU A 22 -24.27 -5.61 10.86
C GLU A 22 -23.07 -4.73 10.49
N ARG A 23 -22.73 -4.66 9.20
CA ARG A 23 -21.63 -3.82 8.72
C ARG A 23 -21.92 -2.33 8.92
N ILE A 24 -20.89 -1.60 9.34
CA ILE A 24 -20.97 -0.16 9.62
C ILE A 24 -20.43 0.66 8.44
N TRP A 25 -21.02 1.83 8.23
CA TRP A 25 -20.59 2.77 7.20
C TRP A 25 -19.46 3.63 7.72
N MET A 26 -18.35 3.70 6.97
CA MET A 26 -17.28 4.63 7.26
C MET A 26 -16.88 5.47 6.04
N ASP A 27 -16.22 6.57 6.35
CA ASP A 27 -15.56 7.41 5.38
C ASP A 27 -14.31 6.71 4.84
N VAL A 28 -14.26 6.44 3.54
CA VAL A 28 -13.02 6.03 2.87
C VAL A 28 -12.34 7.28 2.30
N TYR A 29 -11.08 7.15 1.86
CA TYR A 29 -10.50 8.24 1.08
C TYR A 29 -11.41 8.53 -0.11
N LEU A 30 -11.70 9.82 -0.29
CA LEU A 30 -12.49 10.31 -1.41
C LEU A 30 -11.68 10.08 -2.69
N ASP A 31 -11.84 8.93 -3.30
CA ASP A 31 -11.70 8.85 -4.76
C ASP A 31 -12.94 9.54 -5.37
N ASP A 32 -12.86 9.98 -6.63
CA ASP A 32 -13.78 10.90 -7.34
C ASP A 32 -15.31 10.66 -7.17
N ASP A 33 -15.73 9.52 -6.62
CA ASP A 33 -17.13 9.12 -6.39
C ASP A 33 -17.69 9.40 -4.98
N GLY A 34 -16.89 9.87 -4.02
CA GLY A 34 -17.40 10.22 -2.67
C GLY A 34 -18.10 9.09 -1.91
N LYS A 35 -17.73 7.83 -2.21
CA LYS A 35 -18.43 6.64 -1.71
C LYS A 35 -18.15 6.42 -0.21
N LEU A 36 -19.19 6.09 0.54
CA LEU A 36 -19.07 5.40 1.84
C LEU A 36 -18.90 3.91 1.56
N ALA A 37 -18.11 3.21 2.37
CA ALA A 37 -17.99 1.76 2.30
C ALA A 37 -18.54 1.10 3.58
N LYS A 38 -19.04 -0.13 3.43
CA LYS A 38 -19.50 -0.95 4.55
C LYS A 38 -18.33 -1.82 5.03
N HIS A 39 -17.97 -1.71 6.30
CA HIS A 39 -16.85 -2.43 6.89
C HIS A 39 -17.32 -3.46 7.92
N ASP A 40 -16.60 -4.58 7.97
CA ASP A 40 -16.72 -5.53 9.06
C ASP A 40 -16.04 -4.94 10.31
N TRP A 41 -16.62 -5.21 11.47
CA TRP A 41 -16.08 -4.82 12.76
C TRP A 41 -16.05 -6.05 13.68
N CYS A 42 -15.30 -5.97 14.77
CA CYS A 42 -15.05 -7.10 15.65
C CYS A 42 -16.18 -7.20 16.67
N LEU A 43 -16.89 -8.33 16.73
CA LEU A 43 -17.91 -8.53 17.76
C LEU A 43 -17.32 -8.47 19.19
N ASP A 44 -16.06 -8.92 19.33
CA ASP A 44 -15.41 -9.01 20.64
C ASP A 44 -14.82 -7.67 21.11
N THR A 45 -14.30 -6.85 20.18
CA THR A 45 -13.58 -5.61 20.54
C THR A 45 -14.24 -4.32 20.08
N GLY A 46 -15.25 -4.37 19.20
CA GLY A 46 -15.83 -3.17 18.58
C GLY A 46 -14.97 -2.55 17.47
N ILE A 47 -13.78 -3.10 17.20
CA ILE A 47 -12.77 -2.48 16.32
C ILE A 47 -12.93 -2.94 14.87
N ILE A 48 -12.69 -2.03 13.94
CA ILE A 48 -12.67 -2.29 12.49
C ILE A 48 -11.26 -2.73 12.12
N LYS A 49 -11.14 -3.74 11.24
CA LYS A 49 -9.94 -4.50 10.80
C LYS A 49 -8.54 -3.87 10.99
N ASN A 50 -8.35 -2.56 10.90
CA ASN A 50 -7.10 -1.90 11.28
C ASN A 50 -7.07 -1.55 12.78
N GLN A 51 -6.37 -2.36 13.58
CA GLN A 51 -6.13 -2.12 15.02
C GLN A 51 -4.86 -1.29 15.29
N GLY A 52 -4.11 -0.90 14.26
CA GLY A 52 -2.83 -0.19 14.39
C GLY A 52 -2.95 1.33 14.21
N GLY A 53 -1.96 2.08 14.70
CA GLY A 53 -1.85 3.53 14.45
C GLY A 53 -1.43 3.89 13.02
N GLU A 54 -1.05 2.91 12.21
CA GLU A 54 -0.71 3.09 10.80
C GLU A 54 -1.95 3.12 9.93
N VAL A 55 -2.02 4.10 9.02
CA VAL A 55 -3.16 4.29 8.13
C VAL A 55 -2.71 4.08 6.69
N ALA A 56 -3.47 3.32 5.89
CA ALA A 56 -3.21 3.18 4.46
C ALA A 56 -3.12 4.55 3.77
N LYS A 57 -2.36 4.64 2.68
CA LYS A 57 -2.23 5.85 1.86
C LYS A 57 -3.26 5.86 0.73
N PRO A 58 -3.75 7.05 0.33
CA PRO A 58 -4.68 7.19 -0.79
C PRO A 58 -4.03 6.86 -2.14
N LYS A 59 -4.84 6.68 -3.19
CA LYS A 59 -4.36 6.37 -4.55
C LYS A 59 -3.35 7.38 -5.09
N GLY A 60 -3.55 8.67 -4.82
CA GLY A 60 -2.64 9.75 -5.23
C GLY A 60 -1.19 9.58 -4.72
N PHE A 61 -1.00 8.95 -3.56
CA PHE A 61 0.33 8.64 -3.05
C PHE A 61 1.08 7.67 -3.96
N TYR A 62 0.42 6.60 -4.40
CA TYR A 62 1.00 5.60 -5.30
C TYR A 62 1.24 6.14 -6.72
N ILE A 63 0.35 7.01 -7.21
CA ILE A 63 0.56 7.73 -8.47
C ILE A 63 1.85 8.56 -8.39
N THR A 64 2.06 9.26 -7.26
CA THR A 64 3.25 10.07 -7.03
C THR A 64 4.52 9.21 -7.02
N ILE A 65 4.50 8.07 -6.32
CA ILE A 65 5.63 7.12 -6.30
C ILE A 65 5.96 6.64 -7.72
N LEU A 66 4.96 6.20 -8.48
CA LEU A 66 5.17 5.67 -9.83
C LEU A 66 5.73 6.72 -10.79
N ASN A 67 5.26 7.96 -10.69
CA ASN A 67 5.80 9.09 -11.45
C ASN A 67 7.23 9.44 -11.02
N LYS A 68 7.56 9.34 -9.73
CA LYS A 68 8.91 9.56 -9.22
C LYS A 68 9.86 8.46 -9.69
N MET A 69 9.41 7.19 -9.68
CA MET A 69 10.15 6.07 -10.25
C MET A 69 10.43 6.32 -11.73
N LYS A 70 9.43 6.76 -12.50
CA LYS A 70 9.61 7.12 -13.91
C LYS A 70 10.67 8.18 -14.11
N TYR A 71 10.58 9.26 -13.34
CA TYR A 71 11.54 10.36 -13.41
C TYR A 71 12.98 9.86 -13.14
N ILE A 72 13.19 9.06 -12.09
CA ILE A 72 14.52 8.52 -11.74
C ILE A 72 15.03 7.60 -12.84
N LEU A 73 14.18 6.71 -13.38
CA LEU A 73 14.55 5.81 -14.46
C LEU A 73 14.92 6.57 -15.74
N ASP A 74 14.23 7.66 -16.06
CA ASP A 74 14.49 8.46 -17.26
C ASP A 74 15.71 9.39 -17.10
N LYS A 75 15.96 9.94 -15.91
CA LYS A 75 17.03 10.92 -15.66
C LYS A 75 18.32 10.31 -15.11
N ASP A 76 18.25 9.51 -14.06
CA ASP A 76 19.44 9.02 -13.37
C ASP A 76 20.00 7.78 -14.09
N LEU A 77 19.11 6.92 -14.58
CA LEU A 77 19.49 5.67 -15.25
C LEU A 77 19.34 5.73 -16.77
N GLY A 78 18.51 6.63 -17.32
CA GLY A 78 18.02 6.60 -18.69
C GLY A 78 19.02 6.95 -19.80
N HIS A 79 20.25 7.35 -19.44
CA HIS A 79 21.30 7.72 -20.39
C HIS A 79 22.00 6.52 -21.04
N LYS A 80 21.87 5.31 -20.49
CA LYS A 80 22.49 4.10 -21.02
C LYS A 80 21.50 3.31 -21.90
N LEU A 81 21.99 2.80 -23.03
CA LEU A 81 21.21 1.93 -23.92
C LEU A 81 20.80 0.66 -23.14
N GLY A 82 19.51 0.36 -23.10
CA GLY A 82 18.95 -0.77 -22.35
C GLY A 82 18.62 -0.49 -20.88
N SER A 83 18.73 0.76 -20.42
CA SER A 83 18.27 1.12 -19.08
C SER A 83 16.77 0.90 -18.91
N PRO A 84 16.34 0.40 -17.73
CA PRO A 84 14.94 0.26 -17.40
C PRO A 84 14.20 1.59 -17.56
N LYS A 85 13.04 1.57 -18.21
CA LYS A 85 12.13 2.72 -18.33
C LYS A 85 10.73 2.31 -17.93
N ILE A 86 9.91 3.23 -17.43
CA ILE A 86 8.51 2.96 -17.16
C ILE A 86 7.63 3.90 -17.98
N SER A 87 6.79 3.33 -18.84
CA SER A 87 5.85 4.11 -19.66
C SER A 87 4.59 4.45 -18.88
N GLU A 88 3.86 5.48 -19.33
CA GLU A 88 2.53 5.82 -18.79
C GLU A 88 1.54 4.64 -18.86
N ALA A 89 1.62 3.84 -19.92
CA ALA A 89 0.83 2.62 -20.06
C ALA A 89 1.17 1.60 -18.96
N GLN A 90 2.45 1.44 -18.62
CA GLN A 90 2.86 0.55 -17.52
C GLN A 90 2.42 1.08 -16.15
N ILE A 91 2.47 2.39 -15.93
CA ILE A 91 1.94 3.01 -14.70
C ILE A 91 0.44 2.74 -14.58
N SER A 92 -0.32 2.95 -15.66
CA SER A 92 -1.76 2.67 -15.70
C SER A 92 -2.08 1.20 -15.41
N LEU A 93 -1.28 0.28 -15.95
CA LEU A 93 -1.43 -1.16 -15.73
C LEU A 93 -1.10 -1.59 -14.29
N LEU A 94 -0.13 -0.93 -13.65
CA LEU A 94 0.19 -1.13 -12.24
C LEU A 94 -0.95 -0.65 -11.34
N LEU A 95 -1.44 0.58 -11.58
CA LEU A 95 -2.57 1.12 -10.83
C LEU A 95 -3.82 0.23 -10.97
N LYS A 96 -4.10 -0.27 -12.17
CA LYS A 96 -5.20 -1.21 -12.39
C LYS A 96 -5.05 -2.52 -11.61
N ASP A 97 -3.84 -2.99 -11.34
CA ASP A 97 -3.65 -4.18 -10.51
C ASP A 97 -3.78 -3.89 -9.02
N LEU A 98 -3.39 -2.69 -8.58
CA LEU A 98 -3.66 -2.23 -7.22
C LEU A 98 -5.16 -2.03 -6.99
N ASP A 99 -5.89 -1.51 -7.97
CA ASP A 99 -7.35 -1.34 -7.94
C ASP A 99 -8.11 -2.68 -7.80
N LYS A 100 -7.51 -3.81 -8.21
CA LYS A 100 -8.10 -5.15 -8.03
C LYS A 100 -7.92 -5.69 -6.62
N VAL A 101 -7.00 -5.12 -5.85
CA VAL A 101 -6.76 -5.54 -4.47
C VAL A 101 -7.85 -4.92 -3.60
N ASP A 102 -8.68 -5.79 -3.03
CA ASP A 102 -9.81 -5.35 -2.21
C ASP A 102 -9.33 -4.51 -1.01
N GLY A 103 -10.02 -3.38 -0.81
CA GLY A 103 -9.69 -2.38 0.20
C GLY A 103 -8.26 -1.84 0.11
N PHE A 104 -7.59 -1.84 -1.06
CA PHE A 104 -6.18 -1.46 -1.13
C PHE A 104 -5.93 -0.02 -0.65
N TYR A 105 -6.77 0.92 -1.07
CA TYR A 105 -6.69 2.32 -0.64
C TYR A 105 -7.57 2.62 0.58
N ASP A 106 -8.14 1.59 1.21
CA ASP A 106 -9.07 1.79 2.33
C ASP A 106 -8.29 1.92 3.64
N LYS A 107 -8.40 3.11 4.24
CA LYS A 107 -7.72 3.51 5.46
C LYS A 107 -8.11 2.66 6.69
N TRP A 108 -9.29 2.07 6.66
CA TRP A 108 -9.82 1.24 7.73
C TRP A 108 -9.56 -0.25 7.53
N TRP A 109 -9.16 -0.66 6.32
CA TRP A 109 -8.90 -2.06 5.98
C TRP A 109 -7.42 -2.42 6.09
N ARG A 110 -6.51 -1.52 5.71
CA ARG A 110 -5.07 -1.82 5.64
C ARG A 110 -4.21 -0.87 6.47
N THR A 111 -3.11 -1.42 6.98
CA THR A 111 -1.97 -0.65 7.48
C THR A 111 -1.10 -0.17 6.32
N GLU A 112 -0.35 0.90 6.56
CA GLU A 112 0.64 1.42 5.60
C GLU A 112 1.65 0.33 5.22
N SER A 113 2.19 -0.39 6.22
CA SER A 113 3.15 -1.47 6.00
C SER A 113 2.62 -2.57 5.08
N SER A 114 1.39 -3.05 5.30
CA SER A 114 0.75 -4.07 4.45
C SER A 114 0.53 -3.58 3.01
N GLN A 115 0.17 -2.30 2.87
CA GLN A 115 -0.05 -1.66 1.59
C GLN A 115 1.25 -1.56 0.79
N LEU A 116 2.36 -1.18 1.44
CA LEU A 116 3.69 -1.12 0.84
C LEU A 116 4.20 -2.49 0.38
N GLU A 117 4.02 -3.53 1.18
CA GLU A 117 4.40 -4.89 0.76
C GLU A 117 3.64 -5.35 -0.48
N THR A 118 2.33 -5.09 -0.50
CA THR A 118 1.48 -5.44 -1.64
C THR A 118 1.87 -4.63 -2.88
N PHE A 119 2.15 -3.34 -2.72
CA PHE A 119 2.64 -2.48 -3.80
C PHE A 119 3.94 -3.02 -4.40
N ILE A 120 4.94 -3.33 -3.55
CA ILE A 120 6.22 -3.89 -4.00
C ILE A 120 6.01 -5.18 -4.79
N LYS A 121 5.16 -6.10 -4.31
CA LYS A 121 4.84 -7.35 -5.00
C LYS A 121 4.25 -7.11 -6.39
N VAL A 122 3.29 -6.18 -6.51
CA VAL A 122 2.64 -5.85 -7.79
C VAL A 122 3.63 -5.22 -8.77
N VAL A 123 4.48 -4.30 -8.29
CA VAL A 123 5.52 -3.68 -9.12
C VAL A 123 6.52 -4.72 -9.61
N GLN A 124 7.05 -5.57 -8.73
CA GLN A 124 8.01 -6.59 -9.12
C GLN A 124 7.41 -7.65 -10.05
N HIS A 125 6.12 -7.98 -9.91
CA HIS A 125 5.45 -8.91 -10.81
C HIS A 125 5.41 -8.40 -12.26
N ARG A 126 5.09 -7.11 -12.46
CA ARG A 126 5.09 -6.51 -13.80
C ARG A 126 6.46 -6.09 -14.30
N ARG A 127 7.36 -5.76 -13.38
CA ARG A 127 8.69 -5.20 -13.64
C ARG A 127 9.75 -5.91 -12.81
N PRO A 128 10.05 -7.18 -13.13
CA PRO A 128 11.05 -7.98 -12.41
C PRO A 128 12.47 -7.41 -12.56
N ASP A 129 12.69 -6.55 -13.56
CA ASP A 129 13.94 -5.82 -13.77
C ASP A 129 14.19 -4.72 -12.73
N LEU A 130 13.16 -4.29 -11.97
CA LEU A 130 13.30 -3.30 -10.91
C LEU A 130 13.60 -3.97 -9.57
N SER A 131 14.70 -3.56 -8.94
CA SER A 131 15.08 -4.10 -7.64
C SER A 131 14.13 -3.64 -6.53
N LYS A 132 13.87 -4.53 -5.55
CA LYS A 132 13.08 -4.19 -4.35
C LYS A 132 13.62 -2.95 -3.63
N ARG A 133 14.96 -2.84 -3.55
CA ARG A 133 15.65 -1.70 -2.94
C ARG A 133 15.32 -0.38 -3.64
N PHE A 134 15.35 -0.36 -4.98
CA PHE A 134 14.98 0.83 -5.74
C PHE A 134 13.53 1.29 -5.45
N ILE A 135 12.60 0.34 -5.38
CA ILE A 135 11.20 0.63 -5.08
C ILE A 135 11.07 1.22 -3.67
N ILE A 136 11.68 0.59 -2.67
CA ILE A 136 11.69 1.06 -1.27
C ILE A 136 12.31 2.45 -1.17
N ASP A 137 13.49 2.67 -1.75
CA ASP A 137 14.17 3.96 -1.71
C ASP A 137 13.29 5.08 -2.30
N THR A 138 12.52 4.77 -3.34
CA THR A 138 11.58 5.74 -3.94
C THR A 138 10.38 6.03 -3.04
N VAL A 139 9.84 5.01 -2.37
CA VAL A 139 8.79 5.18 -1.36
C VAL A 139 9.28 6.06 -0.21
N THR A 140 10.45 5.75 0.36
CA THR A 140 11.02 6.51 1.48
C THR A 140 11.24 7.98 1.10
N ARG A 141 11.79 8.24 -0.10
CA ARG A 141 11.92 9.60 -0.65
C ARG A 141 10.59 10.33 -0.88
N THR A 142 9.47 9.62 -0.91
CA THR A 142 8.12 10.21 -1.06
C THR A 142 7.48 10.45 0.30
N LEU A 143 7.85 9.68 1.32
CA LEU A 143 7.44 9.89 2.71
C LEU A 143 8.24 11.00 3.41
N SER A 144 9.51 11.16 3.07
CA SER A 144 10.38 12.22 3.63
C SER A 144 10.32 13.55 2.87
N GLY A 145 9.50 13.62 1.81
CA GLY A 145 9.42 14.75 0.87
C GLY A 145 8.35 15.76 1.22
#